data_AF-A0A7C1D086-F1
#
_entry.id   AF-A0A7C1D086-F1
#
_cell.length_a   1.000
_cell.length_b   1.000
_cell.length_c   1.000
_cell.angle_alpha   90.00
_cell.angle_beta   90.00
_cell.angle_gamma   90.00
#
_symmetry.space_group_name_H-M   'P 1'
#
loop_
_entity.id
_entity.type
_entity.pdbx_description
1 polymer ?
#
loop_
_entity_poly.entity_id
_entity_poly.type
_entity_poly.pdbx_seq_one_letter_code
_entity_poly.pdbx_strand_id
1 'polypeptide(L)'
;RILFHQPLPQRLMPTLFILIAPPAVGFIAYVGLTGDVDPFARVLLGIALFLTLLLLVQVPRFARLRFFLSWWAYSFPLAAVTTASFVMARVGGNAMYAWLGEGLLVLTTAVIALLLVMTVVEIRVQGICRPEE
;
A
#
# COMPACT_ATOMS: atom_id res chain seq x y z
N ARG A 1 17.38 -12.38 -7.26
CA ARG A 1 18.39 -11.61 -6.48
C ARG A 1 18.09 -11.50 -4.98
N ILE A 2 16.82 -11.64 -4.53
CA ILE A 2 16.42 -11.51 -3.10
C ILE A 2 16.74 -12.76 -2.25
N LEU A 3 16.92 -13.93 -2.85
CA LEU A 3 17.07 -15.19 -2.11
C LEU A 3 18.50 -15.50 -1.62
N PHE A 4 19.52 -14.80 -2.12
CA PHE A 4 20.93 -15.18 -1.87
C PHE A 4 21.82 -14.03 -1.37
N HIS A 5 21.24 -12.86 -1.06
CA HIS A 5 22.01 -11.69 -0.62
C HIS A 5 21.41 -11.11 0.66
N GLN A 6 22.27 -10.47 1.46
CA GLN A 6 22.04 -9.95 2.80
C GLN A 6 20.61 -9.41 3.00
N PRO A 7 19.98 -9.64 4.18
CA PRO A 7 18.64 -9.16 4.47
C PRO A 7 18.54 -7.69 4.09
N LEU A 8 17.54 -7.35 3.26
CA LEU A 8 17.32 -6.00 2.75
C LEU A 8 17.50 -4.99 3.88
N PRO A 9 18.36 -3.96 3.71
CA PRO A 9 18.53 -2.91 4.70
C PRO A 9 17.17 -2.41 5.15
N GLN A 10 16.99 -2.19 6.46
CA GLN A 10 15.70 -1.79 7.04
C GLN A 10 15.08 -0.55 6.36
N ARG A 11 15.92 0.26 5.72
CA ARG A 11 15.58 1.47 4.93
C ARG A 11 14.84 1.17 3.61
N LEU A 12 15.00 -0.01 3.02
CA LEU A 12 14.38 -0.41 1.75
C LEU A 12 13.11 -1.24 1.93
N MET A 13 12.68 -1.55 3.15
CA MET A 13 11.43 -2.30 3.37
C MET A 13 10.17 -1.68 2.71
N PRO A 14 10.03 -0.34 2.58
CA PRO A 14 8.93 0.26 1.85
C PRO A 14 8.87 -0.11 0.36
N THR A 15 9.98 -0.55 -0.23
CA THR A 15 10.00 -0.99 -1.64
C THR A 15 9.20 -2.28 -1.89
N LEU A 16 8.97 -3.11 -0.86
CA LEU A 16 8.11 -4.28 -0.99
C LEU A 16 6.64 -3.89 -1.21
N PHE A 17 6.20 -2.79 -0.59
CA PHE A 17 4.84 -2.27 -0.79
C PHE A 17 4.65 -1.66 -2.17
N ILE A 18 5.72 -1.16 -2.79
CA ILE A 18 5.66 -0.69 -4.18
C ILE A 18 5.17 -1.80 -5.12
N LEU A 19 5.44 -3.07 -4.83
CA LEU A 19 4.97 -4.20 -5.66
C LEU A 19 3.44 -4.36 -5.69
N ILE A 20 2.72 -3.83 -4.69
CA ILE A 20 1.25 -3.81 -4.69
C ILE A 20 0.71 -2.81 -5.73
N ALA A 21 1.44 -1.71 -5.98
CA ALA A 21 0.93 -0.63 -6.81
C ALA A 21 0.76 -1.01 -8.28
N PRO A 22 1.70 -1.67 -8.99
CA PRO A 22 1.53 -2.06 -10.39
C PRO A 22 0.25 -2.85 -10.68
N PRO A 23 -0.09 -3.93 -9.95
CA PRO A 23 -1.33 -4.66 -10.23
C PRO A 23 -2.58 -3.85 -9.86
N ALA A 24 -2.56 -3.07 -8.77
CA ALA A 24 -3.71 -2.26 -8.35
C ALA A 24 -3.99 -1.11 -9.33
N VAL A 25 -2.97 -0.33 -9.69
CA VAL A 25 -3.07 0.77 -10.66
C VAL A 25 -3.34 0.22 -12.05
N GLY A 26 -2.74 -0.92 -12.42
CA GLY A 26 -3.01 -1.62 -13.66
C GLY A 26 -4.49 -2.01 -13.78
N PHE A 27 -5.09 -2.54 -12.71
CA PHE A 27 -6.54 -2.82 -12.66
C PHE A 27 -7.37 -1.55 -12.87
N ILE A 28 -7.08 -0.47 -12.12
CA ILE A 28 -7.83 0.79 -12.22
C ILE A 28 -7.77 1.35 -13.65
N ALA A 29 -6.57 1.40 -14.23
CA ALA A 29 -6.37 1.91 -15.58
C ALA A 29 -7.06 1.01 -16.62
N TYR A 30 -6.93 -0.31 -16.48
CA TYR A 30 -7.55 -1.26 -17.40
C TYR A 30 -9.07 -1.14 -17.40
N VAL A 31 -9.72 -1.19 -16.22
CA VAL A 31 -11.18 -1.05 -16.10
C VAL A 31 -11.64 0.34 -16.54
N GLY A 32 -10.83 1.38 -16.30
CA GLY A 32 -11.10 2.72 -16.81
C GLY A 32 -11.09 2.82 -18.34
N LEU A 33 -10.31 1.97 -19.02
CA LEU A 33 -10.23 1.92 -20.49
C LEU A 33 -11.26 0.99 -21.11
N THR A 34 -11.52 -0.17 -20.51
CA THR A 34 -12.46 -1.17 -21.04
C THR A 34 -13.91 -0.94 -20.62
N GLY A 35 -14.12 -0.27 -19.48
CA GLY A 35 -15.44 -0.04 -18.89
C GLY A 35 -16.08 -1.27 -18.24
N ASP A 36 -15.42 -2.43 -18.25
CA ASP A 36 -15.96 -3.69 -17.71
C ASP A 36 -14.87 -4.49 -16.97
N VAL A 37 -15.31 -5.41 -16.11
CA VAL A 37 -14.45 -6.30 -15.31
C VAL A 37 -14.43 -7.70 -15.92
N ASP A 38 -13.46 -7.90 -16.80
CA ASP A 38 -13.16 -9.17 -17.44
C ASP A 38 -12.27 -10.07 -16.55
N PRO A 39 -11.96 -11.31 -16.97
CA PRO A 39 -11.08 -12.20 -16.20
C PRO A 39 -9.69 -11.63 -15.96
N PHE A 40 -9.13 -10.85 -16.88
CA PHE A 40 -7.82 -10.23 -16.72
C PHE A 40 -7.81 -9.19 -15.60
N ALA A 41 -8.83 -8.32 -15.55
CA ALA A 41 -9.04 -7.37 -14.47
C ALA A 41 -9.15 -8.08 -13.11
N ARG A 42 -9.89 -9.20 -13.04
CA ARG A 42 -10.00 -9.99 -11.80
C ARG A 42 -8.67 -10.58 -11.34
N VAL A 43 -7.82 -11.02 -12.27
CA VAL A 43 -6.47 -11.50 -11.95
C VAL A 43 -5.60 -10.37 -11.38
N LEU A 44 -5.62 -9.18 -12.00
CA LEU A 44 -4.87 -8.02 -11.51
C LEU A 44 -5.30 -7.64 -10.08
N LEU A 45 -6.61 -7.54 -9.83
CA LEU A 45 -7.14 -7.25 -8.50
C LEU A 45 -6.80 -8.36 -7.50
N GLY A 46 -6.90 -9.62 -7.90
CA GLY A 46 -6.56 -10.77 -7.07
C GLY A 46 -5.09 -10.74 -6.62
N ILE A 47 -4.16 -10.43 -7.53
CA ILE A 47 -2.74 -10.26 -7.22
C ILE A 47 -2.54 -9.09 -6.25
N ALA A 48 -3.18 -7.95 -6.49
CA ALA A 48 -3.07 -6.78 -5.63
C ALA A 48 -3.56 -7.06 -4.20
N LEU A 49 -4.71 -7.70 -4.05
CA LEU A 49 -5.28 -8.08 -2.75
C LEU A 49 -4.44 -9.14 -2.05
N PHE A 50 -3.93 -10.14 -2.78
CA PHE A 50 -3.05 -11.15 -2.23
C PHE A 50 -1.76 -10.55 -1.68
N LEU A 51 -1.09 -9.67 -2.44
CA LEU A 51 0.11 -8.97 -1.99
C LEU A 51 -0.18 -8.07 -0.79
N THR A 52 -1.34 -7.40 -0.77
CA THR A 52 -1.79 -6.58 0.36
C THR A 52 -1.94 -7.42 1.62
N LEU A 53 -2.62 -8.56 1.52
CA LEU A 53 -2.80 -9.48 2.65
C LEU A 53 -1.46 -10.04 3.14
N LEU A 54 -0.59 -10.44 2.21
CA LEU A 54 0.75 -10.95 2.53
C LEU A 54 1.59 -9.92 3.29
N LEU A 55 1.51 -8.65 2.92
CA LEU A 55 2.22 -7.57 3.61
C LEU A 55 1.55 -7.18 4.93
N LEU A 56 0.22 -7.23 5.00
CA LEU A 56 -0.54 -7.02 6.25
C LEU A 56 -0.11 -8.00 7.34
N VAL A 57 0.06 -9.28 7.02
CA VAL A 57 0.56 -10.30 7.96
C VAL A 57 1.99 -9.99 8.42
N GLN A 58 2.78 -9.28 7.61
CA GLN A 58 4.15 -8.90 7.93
C GLN A 58 4.26 -7.55 8.67
N VAL A 59 3.16 -6.81 8.86
CA VAL A 59 3.13 -5.51 9.59
C VAL A 59 3.83 -5.55 10.96
N PRO A 60 3.66 -6.57 11.82
CA PRO A 60 4.32 -6.61 13.12
C PRO A 60 5.86 -6.65 13.03
N ARG A 61 6.41 -7.11 11.91
CA ARG A 61 7.85 -7.12 11.63
C ARG A 61 8.34 -5.71 11.26
N PHE A 62 7.53 -4.95 10.55
CA PHE A 62 7.82 -3.58 10.13
C PHE A 62 7.62 -2.56 11.25
N ALA A 63 6.64 -2.77 12.13
CA ALA A 63 6.31 -1.86 13.23
C ALA A 63 7.42 -1.73 14.31
N ARG A 64 8.38 -2.65 14.35
CA ARG A 64 9.54 -2.60 15.27
C ARG A 64 10.68 -1.70 14.78
N LEU A 65 10.57 -1.16 13.57
CA LEU A 65 11.62 -0.36 12.96
C LEU A 65 11.48 1.11 13.38
N ARG A 66 12.61 1.81 13.47
CA ARG A 66 12.62 3.26 13.68
C ARG A 66 11.90 3.95 12.51
N PHE A 67 11.26 5.07 12.80
CA PHE A 67 10.62 5.88 11.76
C PHE A 67 11.65 6.39 10.76
N PHE A 68 11.32 6.31 9.47
CA PHE A 68 12.08 6.91 8.38
C PHE A 68 11.12 7.59 7.42
N LEU A 69 11.57 8.65 6.75
CA LEU A 69 10.75 9.36 5.75
C LEU A 69 10.25 8.43 4.63
N SER A 70 11.03 7.39 4.29
CA SER A 70 10.66 6.36 3.31
C SER A 70 9.37 5.61 3.64
N TRP A 71 8.85 5.67 4.87
CA TRP A 71 7.55 5.08 5.23
C TRP A 71 6.37 5.71 4.48
N TRP A 72 6.53 6.92 3.94
CA TRP A 72 5.53 7.52 3.05
C TRP A 72 5.24 6.67 1.81
N ALA A 73 6.17 5.81 1.38
CA ALA A 73 5.94 4.89 0.27
C ALA A 73 4.86 3.82 0.55
N TYR A 74 4.40 3.65 1.80
CA TYR A 74 3.24 2.79 2.12
C TYR A 74 1.90 3.41 1.70
N SER A 75 1.81 4.75 1.70
CA SER A 75 0.56 5.47 1.45
C SER A 75 0.01 5.22 0.05
N PHE A 76 0.88 5.27 -0.97
CA PHE A 76 0.47 5.14 -2.36
C PHE A 76 -0.09 3.75 -2.71
N PRO A 77 0.58 2.63 -2.39
CA PRO A 77 0.03 1.30 -2.66
C PRO A 77 -1.26 1.00 -1.89
N LEU A 78 -1.38 1.47 -0.64
CA LEU A 78 -2.62 1.35 0.15
C LEU A 78 -3.78 2.13 -0.50
N ALA A 79 -3.54 3.36 -0.92
CA ALA A 79 -4.52 4.17 -1.64
C ALA A 79 -4.92 3.52 -2.98
N ALA A 80 -3.96 2.95 -3.71
CA ALA A 80 -4.23 2.26 -4.96
C ALA A 80 -5.15 1.05 -4.76
N VAL A 81 -4.91 0.19 -3.77
CA VAL A 81 -5.75 -1.00 -3.52
C VAL A 81 -7.13 -0.62 -2.96
N THR A 82 -7.19 0.42 -2.13
CA THR A 82 -8.46 0.99 -1.66
C THR A 82 -9.31 1.44 -2.84
N THR A 83 -8.71 2.19 -3.76
CA THR A 83 -9.39 2.69 -4.97
C THR A 83 -9.80 1.55 -5.90
N ALA A 84 -8.92 0.58 -6.13
CA ALA A 84 -9.21 -0.61 -6.92
C ALA A 84 -10.41 -1.40 -6.36
N SER A 85 -10.51 -1.50 -5.03
CA SER A 85 -11.64 -2.18 -4.37
C SER A 85 -12.96 -1.45 -4.62
N PHE A 86 -12.98 -0.11 -4.55
CA PHE A 86 -14.17 0.67 -4.90
C PHE A 86 -14.53 0.61 -6.38
N VAL A 87 -13.54 0.63 -7.28
CA VAL A 87 -13.78 0.45 -8.73
C VAL A 87 -14.41 -0.92 -8.99
N MET A 88 -13.90 -1.98 -8.36
CA MET A 88 -14.47 -3.32 -8.45
C MET A 88 -15.91 -3.37 -7.92
N ALA A 89 -16.19 -2.71 -6.79
CA ALA A 89 -17.54 -2.64 -6.23
C ALA A 89 -18.52 -1.94 -7.20
N ARG A 90 -18.07 -0.84 -7.83
CA ARG A 90 -18.89 -0.04 -8.73
C ARG A 90 -19.20 -0.74 -10.05
N VAL A 91 -18.20 -1.37 -10.67
CA VAL A 91 -18.34 -1.98 -12.00
C VAL A 91 -18.75 -3.45 -11.91
N GLY A 92 -18.20 -4.20 -10.96
CA GLY A 92 -18.50 -5.62 -10.78
C GLY A 92 -19.80 -5.92 -10.02
N GLY A 93 -20.46 -4.90 -9.46
CA GLY A 93 -21.78 -5.01 -8.84
C GLY A 93 -21.85 -5.81 -7.53
N ASN A 94 -20.71 -6.18 -6.94
CA ASN A 94 -20.67 -6.97 -5.70
C ASN A 94 -20.36 -6.08 -4.48
N ALA A 95 -21.35 -5.97 -3.59
CA ALA A 95 -21.28 -5.17 -2.36
C ALA A 95 -20.14 -5.60 -1.41
N MET A 96 -19.66 -6.84 -1.48
CA MET A 96 -18.52 -7.30 -0.68
C MET A 96 -17.26 -6.44 -0.89
N TYR A 97 -17.02 -6.01 -2.14
CA TYR A 97 -15.87 -5.14 -2.44
C TYR A 97 -16.06 -3.71 -1.93
N ALA A 98 -17.30 -3.26 -1.72
CA ALA A 98 -17.57 -1.96 -1.11
C ALA A 98 -17.17 -1.97 0.37
N TRP A 99 -17.60 -3.01 1.12
CA TRP A 99 -17.19 -3.20 2.51
C TRP A 99 -15.68 -3.36 2.66
N LEU A 100 -15.04 -4.11 1.75
CA LEU A 100 -13.59 -4.22 1.69
C LEU A 100 -12.91 -2.86 1.44
N GLY A 101 -13.43 -2.09 0.48
CA GLY A 101 -12.95 -0.75 0.17
C GLY A 101 -13.05 0.20 1.35
N GLU A 102 -14.16 0.18 2.09
CA GLU A 102 -14.33 0.99 3.31
C GLU A 102 -13.33 0.59 4.40
N GLY A 103 -13.14 -0.70 4.65
CA GLY A 103 -12.14 -1.18 5.61
C GLY A 103 -10.73 -0.73 5.24
N LEU A 104 -10.37 -0.83 3.96
CA LEU A 104 -9.09 -0.36 3.43
C LEU A 104 -8.95 1.16 3.48
N LEU A 105 -10.05 1.92 3.32
CA LEU A 105 -10.06 3.37 3.42
C LEU A 105 -9.77 3.83 4.85
N VAL A 106 -10.43 3.21 5.83
CA VAL A 106 -10.15 3.47 7.26
C VAL A 106 -8.70 3.18 7.57
N LEU A 107 -8.18 2.03 7.11
CA LEU A 107 -6.78 1.65 7.30
C LEU A 107 -5.82 2.66 6.65
N THR A 108 -6.05 3.02 5.39
CA THR A 108 -5.21 3.97 4.64
C THR A 108 -5.19 5.34 5.33
N THR A 109 -6.36 5.81 5.77
CA THR A 109 -6.49 7.08 6.49
C THR A 109 -5.76 7.06 7.82
N ALA A 110 -5.90 5.97 8.60
CA ALA A 110 -5.18 5.80 9.85
C ALA A 110 -3.66 5.78 9.65
N VAL A 111 -3.17 5.09 8.62
CA VAL A 111 -1.74 5.06 8.27
C VAL A 111 -1.25 6.47 7.90
N ILE A 112 -1.97 7.21 7.05
CA ILE A 112 -1.58 8.57 6.67
C ILE A 112 -1.58 9.49 7.89
N ALA A 113 -2.59 9.42 8.75
CA ALA A 113 -2.65 10.21 9.98
C ALA A 113 -1.47 9.91 10.92
N LEU A 114 -1.14 8.63 11.10
CA LEU A 114 0.03 8.20 11.88
C LEU A 114 1.33 8.77 11.30
N LEU A 115 1.55 8.61 9.99
CA LEU A 115 2.74 9.13 9.31
C LEU A 115 2.84 10.64 9.43
N LEU A 116 1.72 11.35 9.33
CA LEU A 116 1.67 12.80 9.49
C LEU A 116 2.06 13.22 10.91
N VAL A 117 1.51 12.56 11.94
CA VAL A 117 1.90 12.81 13.34
C VAL A 117 3.38 12.56 13.56
N MET A 118 3.90 11.42 13.10
CA MET A 118 5.33 11.09 13.23
C MET A 118 6.22 12.10 12.50
N THR A 119 5.82 12.53 11.31
CA THR A 119 6.55 13.55 10.55
C THR A 119 6.55 14.88 11.29
N VAL A 120 5.42 15.33 11.85
CA VAL A 120 5.33 16.58 12.62
C VAL A 120 6.19 16.52 13.89
N VAL A 121 6.23 15.38 14.58
CA VAL A 121 7.08 15.18 15.76
C VAL A 121 8.56 15.30 15.38
N GLU A 122 9.01 14.64 14.31
CA GLU A 122 10.40 14.72 13.86
C GLU A 122 10.80 16.12 13.36
N ILE A 123 9.88 16.86 12.72
CA ILE A 123 10.08 18.27 12.38
C ILE A 123 10.34 19.09 13.65
N ARG A 124 9.54 18.88 14.70
CA ARG A 124 9.64 19.64 15.98
C ARG A 124 10.96 19.35 16.71
N VAL A 125 11.52 18.16 16.54
CA VAL A 125 12.78 17.72 17.18
C VAL A 125 14.01 18.08 16.32
N GLN A 126 13.83 18.72 15.16
CA GLN A 126 14.88 18.99 14.15
C GLN A 126 15.65 17.73 13.70
N GLY A 127 15.01 16.56 13.77
CA GLY A 127 15.62 15.27 13.44
C GLY A 127 15.81 15.02 11.94
N ILE A 128 15.11 15.77 11.09
CA ILE A 128 15.02 15.51 9.64
C ILE A 128 16.28 15.90 8.87
N CYS A 129 17.03 16.91 9.33
CA CYS A 129 18.20 17.44 8.61
C CYS A 129 19.55 16.98 9.18
N ARG A 130 19.58 15.99 10.07
CA ARG A 130 20.84 15.42 10.54
C ARG A 130 21.36 14.43 9.49
N PRO A 131 22.63 14.55 9.03
CA PRO A 131 23.23 13.56 8.15
C PRO A 131 23.16 12.20 8.84
N GLU A 132 22.66 11.21 8.10
CA GLU A 132 22.41 9.86 8.59
C GLU A 132 23.75 9.18 8.91
N GLU A 133 24.06 8.94 10.19
CA GLU A 133 25.14 8.03 10.59
C GLU A 133 24.77 6.55 10.37
#